data_AF-A0A3P6SSX9-F1
#
_entry.id   AF-A0A3P6SSX9-F1
#
_cell.length_a   1.000
_cell.length_b   1.000
_cell.length_c   1.000
_cell.angle_alpha   90.00
_cell.angle_beta   90.00
_cell.angle_gamma   90.00
#
_symmetry.space_group_name_H-M   'P 1'
#
loop_
_entity.id
_entity.type
_entity.pdbx_description
1 polymer ?
#
loop_
_entity_poly.entity_id
_entity_poly.type
_entity_poly.pdbx_seq_one_letter_code
_entity_poly.pdbx_strand_id
1 'polypeptide(L)'
;MCLSQHLVTNFSHCISLQFTLPTYRYTKAELLELCDGYANLYLCTGYASMQLCRNDELVRFARDHLGYVCNPMNLERFMQHFDCLRKVEEHNSDSCQYFIEGIAEPGKDQRKCRGVKQYNDCLQPKIRKECGKEAWNEFDKVIEWVGCRV
;
A
#
# COMPACT_ATOMS: atom_id res chain seq x y z
N MET A 1 -9.34 18.69 16.38
CA MET A 1 -8.04 18.01 16.19
C MET A 1 -8.35 16.61 15.67
N CYS A 2 -8.13 16.36 14.38
CA CYS A 2 -8.21 15.00 13.84
C CYS A 2 -7.05 14.19 14.46
N LEU A 3 -7.32 12.92 14.79
CA LEU A 3 -6.49 11.92 15.46
C LEU A 3 -5.05 11.77 14.92
N SER A 4 -4.21 12.79 15.10
CA SER A 4 -2.80 12.72 14.71
C SER A 4 -2.01 11.76 15.59
N GLN A 5 -2.33 11.65 16.88
CA GLN A 5 -1.50 10.87 17.82
C GLN A 5 -1.55 9.35 17.60
N HIS A 6 -2.70 8.76 17.28
CA HIS A 6 -2.81 7.31 17.03
C HIS A 6 -2.31 6.90 15.64
N LEU A 7 -2.50 7.76 14.62
CA LEU A 7 -1.95 7.54 13.28
C LEU A 7 -0.42 7.69 13.28
N VAL A 8 0.12 8.70 13.99
CA VAL A 8 1.57 8.93 14.04
C VAL A 8 2.31 7.72 14.63
N THR A 9 1.84 7.11 15.71
CA THR A 9 2.57 5.98 16.34
C THR A 9 2.66 4.74 15.44
N ASN A 10 1.59 4.37 14.72
CA ASN A 10 1.60 3.18 13.86
C ASN A 10 2.18 3.46 12.46
N PHE A 11 2.01 4.67 11.92
CA PHE A 11 2.51 5.04 10.59
C PHE A 11 3.89 5.68 10.59
N SER A 12 4.52 5.96 11.74
CA SER A 12 5.91 6.45 11.80
C SER A 12 6.89 5.51 11.09
N HIS A 13 6.62 4.20 11.11
CA HIS A 13 7.39 3.20 10.34
C HIS A 13 7.15 3.29 8.82
N CYS A 14 6.02 3.83 8.37
CA CYS A 14 5.74 4.02 6.95
C CYS A 14 6.45 5.25 6.36
N ILE A 15 6.62 6.30 7.18
CA ILE A 15 7.23 7.59 6.79
C ILE A 15 8.74 7.43 6.47
N SER A 16 9.39 6.37 6.96
CA SER A 16 10.81 6.11 6.78
C SER A 16 11.16 5.13 5.66
N LEU A 17 10.17 4.56 4.97
CA LEU A 17 10.42 3.64 3.86
C LEU A 17 10.82 4.41 2.59
N GLN A 18 11.97 4.08 2.02
CA GLN A 18 12.50 4.68 0.78
C GLN A 18 11.83 4.12 -0.50
N PHE A 19 10.55 3.75 -0.42
CA PHE A 19 9.77 3.28 -1.57
C PHE A 19 8.38 3.90 -1.58
N THR A 20 7.92 4.33 -2.75
CA THR A 20 6.59 4.92 -2.95
C THR A 20 5.43 3.89 -2.86
N LEU A 21 5.75 2.59 -2.81
CA LEU A 21 4.80 1.48 -2.65
C LEU A 21 5.29 0.49 -1.57
N PRO A 22 5.09 0.78 -0.28
CA PRO A 22 5.66 0.02 0.83
C PRO A 22 4.96 -1.32 1.13
N THR A 23 3.79 -1.61 0.55
CA THR A 23 2.92 -2.75 0.91
C THR A 23 3.65 -4.09 0.99
N TYR A 24 4.62 -4.32 0.10
CA TYR A 24 5.36 -5.58 0.03
C TYR A 24 6.65 -5.61 0.87
N ARG A 25 6.91 -4.56 1.67
CA ARG A 25 8.03 -4.51 2.63
C ARG A 25 7.66 -5.10 3.99
N TYR A 26 6.36 -5.23 4.26
CA TYR A 26 5.85 -5.86 5.46
C TYR A 26 5.87 -7.38 5.33
N THR A 27 6.08 -8.05 6.45
CA THR A 27 5.66 -9.43 6.61
C THR A 27 4.13 -9.51 6.62
N LYS A 28 3.59 -10.72 6.42
CA LYS A 28 2.15 -10.95 6.44
C LYS A 28 1.52 -10.55 7.77
N ALA A 29 2.20 -10.85 8.87
CA ALA A 29 1.74 -10.52 10.21
C ALA A 29 1.71 -9.01 10.44
N GLU A 30 2.77 -8.30 10.07
CA GLU A 30 2.83 -6.83 10.19
C GLU A 30 1.76 -6.16 9.32
N LEU A 31 1.51 -6.65 8.10
CA LEU A 31 0.47 -6.09 7.25
C LEU A 31 -0.94 -6.31 7.83
N LEU A 32 -1.20 -7.47 8.44
CA LEU A 32 -2.45 -7.75 9.13
C LEU A 32 -2.64 -6.84 10.36
N GLU A 33 -1.58 -6.63 11.15
CA GLU A 33 -1.62 -5.70 12.29
C GLU A 33 -1.89 -4.25 11.83
N LEU A 34 -1.28 -3.83 10.72
CA LEU A 34 -1.59 -2.54 10.08
C LEU A 34 -3.05 -2.47 9.62
N CYS A 35 -3.60 -3.56 9.10
CA CYS A 35 -5.01 -3.62 8.71
C CYS A 35 -5.96 -3.54 9.90
N ASP A 36 -5.64 -4.18 11.03
CA ASP A 36 -6.41 -4.06 12.27
C ASP A 36 -6.35 -2.62 12.80
N GLY A 37 -5.17 -2.00 12.80
CA GLY A 37 -4.99 -0.60 13.16
C GLY A 37 -5.78 0.35 12.23
N TYR A 38 -5.76 0.08 10.92
CA TYR A 38 -6.51 0.83 9.92
C TYR A 38 -8.02 0.66 10.12
N ALA A 39 -8.52 -0.56 10.35
CA ALA A 39 -9.94 -0.80 10.63
C ALA A 39 -10.41 -0.10 11.90
N ASN A 40 -9.58 -0.10 12.95
CA ASN A 40 -9.86 0.62 14.20
C ASN A 40 -9.95 2.14 13.99
N LEU A 41 -9.21 2.71 13.03
CA LEU A 41 -9.42 4.11 12.63
C LEU A 41 -10.86 4.35 12.16
N TYR A 42 -11.41 3.46 11.32
CA TYR A 42 -12.79 3.62 10.82
C TYR A 42 -13.82 3.41 11.94
N LEU A 43 -13.61 2.41 12.78
CA LEU A 43 -14.54 2.03 13.85
C LEU A 43 -14.56 3.06 15.00
N CYS A 44 -13.41 3.58 15.41
CA CYS A 44 -13.31 4.52 16.53
C CYS A 44 -13.72 5.96 16.16
N THR A 45 -13.52 6.37 14.91
CA THR A 45 -13.73 7.76 14.51
C THR A 45 -15.16 8.02 14.01
N GLY A 46 -15.84 6.99 13.49
CA GLY A 46 -17.14 7.11 12.86
C GLY A 46 -17.10 7.78 11.47
N TYR A 47 -18.08 7.46 10.62
CA TYR A 47 -18.09 7.89 9.21
C TYR A 47 -18.05 9.42 9.04
N ALA A 48 -18.80 10.17 9.85
CA ALA A 48 -18.88 11.64 9.75
C ALA A 48 -17.52 12.31 10.04
N SER A 49 -16.80 11.84 11.04
CA SER A 49 -15.47 12.35 11.39
C SER A 49 -14.42 11.96 10.35
N MET A 50 -14.54 10.77 9.74
CA MET A 50 -13.68 10.37 8.62
C MET A 50 -13.87 11.27 7.39
N GLN A 51 -15.09 11.75 7.14
CA GLN A 51 -15.30 12.73 6.08
C GLN A 51 -14.62 14.07 6.37
N LEU A 52 -14.62 14.49 7.64
CA LEU A 52 -13.92 15.70 8.07
C LEU A 52 -12.39 15.57 7.96
N CYS A 53 -11.84 14.39 8.25
CA CYS A 53 -10.40 14.13 8.17
C CYS A 53 -9.94 13.62 6.79
N ARG A 54 -10.82 13.60 5.77
CA ARG A 54 -10.51 13.06 4.42
C ARG A 54 -9.27 13.69 3.78
N ASN A 55 -9.06 14.97 4.03
CA ASN A 55 -7.94 15.75 3.46
C ASN A 55 -6.72 15.81 4.39
N ASP A 56 -6.77 15.19 5.57
CA ASP A 56 -5.60 15.05 6.43
C ASP A 56 -4.55 14.19 5.71
N GLU A 57 -3.31 14.65 5.72
CA GLU A 57 -2.22 14.04 4.94
C GLU A 57 -1.95 12.60 5.37
N LEU A 58 -2.01 12.30 6.68
CA LEU A 58 -1.79 10.96 7.22
C LEU A 58 -2.96 10.04 6.93
N VAL A 59 -4.19 10.53 7.07
CA VAL A 59 -5.41 9.76 6.74
C VAL A 59 -5.40 9.37 5.27
N ARG A 60 -5.06 10.32 4.39
CA ARG A 60 -4.96 10.08 2.96
C ARG A 60 -3.83 9.12 2.63
N PHE A 61 -2.66 9.30 3.23
CA PHE A 61 -1.53 8.39 3.07
C PHE A 61 -1.90 6.95 3.47
N ALA A 62 -2.51 6.77 4.64
CA ALA A 62 -2.97 5.47 5.12
C ALA A 62 -4.00 4.85 4.16
N ARG A 63 -4.97 5.65 3.71
CA ARG A 63 -5.99 5.20 2.75
C ARG A 63 -5.41 4.77 1.42
N ASP A 64 -4.44 5.52 0.90
CA ASP A 64 -3.85 5.24 -0.40
C ASP A 64 -3.01 3.96 -0.39
N HIS A 65 -2.36 3.61 0.74
CA HIS A 65 -1.49 2.44 0.84
C HIS A 65 -2.15 1.19 1.46
N LEU A 66 -3.14 1.38 2.34
CA LEU A 66 -3.81 0.28 3.04
C LEU A 66 -5.28 0.10 2.63
N GLY A 67 -5.91 1.11 2.03
CA GLY A 67 -7.35 1.10 1.79
C GLY A 67 -7.84 -0.02 0.90
N TYR A 68 -7.05 -0.44 -0.09
CA TYR A 68 -7.38 -1.60 -0.92
C TYR A 68 -7.15 -2.92 -0.17
N VAL A 69 -5.94 -3.11 0.35
CA VAL A 69 -5.48 -4.39 0.93
C VAL A 69 -6.19 -4.72 2.24
N CYS A 70 -6.52 -3.72 3.04
CA CYS A 70 -7.19 -3.87 4.33
C CYS A 70 -8.71 -3.75 4.24
N ASN A 71 -9.28 -3.62 3.03
CA ASN A 71 -10.72 -3.67 2.86
C ASN A 71 -11.22 -5.10 3.15
N PRO A 72 -12.23 -5.30 4.03
CA PRO A 72 -12.75 -6.63 4.33
C PRO A 72 -13.17 -7.45 3.11
N MET A 73 -13.65 -6.79 2.04
CA MET A 73 -14.04 -7.44 0.79
C MET A 73 -12.86 -7.93 -0.07
N ASN A 74 -11.65 -7.44 0.21
CA ASN A 74 -10.44 -7.70 -0.57
C ASN A 74 -9.39 -8.47 0.24
N LEU A 75 -9.40 -8.35 1.56
CA LEU A 75 -8.35 -8.81 2.46
C LEU A 75 -8.04 -10.29 2.28
N GLU A 76 -9.07 -11.15 2.34
CA GLU A 76 -8.89 -12.60 2.24
C GLU A 76 -8.24 -12.99 0.90
N ARG A 77 -8.80 -12.52 -0.23
CA ARG A 77 -8.27 -12.82 -1.57
C ARG A 77 -6.86 -12.27 -1.78
N PHE A 78 -6.56 -11.09 -1.25
CA PHE A 78 -5.22 -10.51 -1.34
C PHE A 78 -4.20 -11.32 -0.53
N MET A 79 -4.57 -11.73 0.69
CA MET A 79 -3.71 -12.49 1.60
C MET A 79 -3.40 -13.91 1.12
N GLN A 80 -4.21 -14.47 0.21
CA GLN A 80 -3.92 -15.74 -0.46
C GLN A 80 -2.70 -15.61 -1.41
N HIS A 81 -2.50 -14.45 -2.03
CA HIS A 81 -1.41 -14.22 -2.98
C HIS A 81 -0.20 -13.49 -2.36
N PHE A 82 -0.36 -12.85 -1.21
CA PHE A 82 0.62 -11.97 -0.60
C PHE A 82 2.01 -12.60 -0.45
N ASP A 83 2.10 -13.83 0.06
CA ASP A 83 3.39 -14.49 0.31
C ASP A 83 4.17 -14.72 -0.99
N CYS A 84 3.49 -14.98 -2.11
CA CYS A 84 4.13 -15.11 -3.41
C CYS A 84 4.56 -13.75 -3.96
N LEU A 85 3.65 -12.76 -3.93
CA LEU A 85 3.93 -11.40 -4.40
C LEU A 85 5.13 -10.79 -3.68
N ARG A 86 5.19 -10.94 -2.34
CA ARG A 86 6.30 -10.50 -1.51
C ARG A 86 7.62 -11.15 -1.91
N LYS A 87 7.62 -12.46 -2.19
CA LYS A 87 8.82 -13.15 -2.69
C LYS A 87 9.28 -12.62 -4.04
N VAL A 88 8.36 -12.37 -4.98
CA VAL A 88 8.73 -11.78 -6.28
C VAL A 88 9.33 -10.39 -6.08
N GLU A 89 8.76 -9.58 -5.20
CA GLU A 89 9.31 -8.28 -4.83
C GLU A 89 10.72 -8.36 -4.24
N GLU A 90 10.92 -9.23 -3.26
CA GLU A 90 12.22 -9.42 -2.61
C GLU A 90 13.32 -9.80 -3.62
N HIS A 91 13.04 -10.76 -4.51
CA HIS A 91 14.00 -11.24 -5.51
C HIS A 91 14.25 -10.25 -6.66
N ASN A 92 13.39 -9.24 -6.82
CA ASN A 92 13.48 -8.27 -7.92
C ASN A 92 13.76 -6.85 -7.44
N SER A 93 14.17 -6.72 -6.18
CA SER A 93 14.44 -5.47 -5.51
C SER A 93 15.39 -4.57 -6.29
N ASP A 94 16.51 -5.10 -6.77
CA ASP A 94 17.53 -4.29 -7.46
C ASP A 94 17.15 -3.87 -8.90
N SER A 95 16.12 -4.46 -9.51
CA SER A 95 15.79 -4.22 -10.93
C SER A 95 14.48 -3.46 -11.15
N CYS A 96 13.42 -3.82 -10.42
CA CYS A 96 12.12 -3.17 -10.57
C CYS A 96 11.94 -2.06 -9.54
N GLN A 97 12.41 -2.22 -8.29
CA GLN A 97 12.16 -1.23 -7.24
C GLN A 97 12.90 0.08 -7.48
N TYR A 98 13.97 0.09 -8.29
CA TYR A 98 14.63 1.30 -8.77
C TYR A 98 13.66 2.35 -9.31
N PHE A 99 12.59 1.92 -10.00
CA PHE A 99 11.61 2.86 -10.57
C PHE A 99 10.74 3.56 -9.52
N ILE A 100 10.58 2.97 -8.34
CA ILE A 100 9.73 3.47 -7.25
C ILE A 100 10.56 3.93 -6.03
N GLU A 101 11.88 4.00 -6.16
CA GLU A 101 12.77 4.59 -5.16
C GLU A 101 12.33 6.02 -4.84
N GLY A 102 12.15 6.28 -3.55
CA GLY A 102 11.69 7.57 -3.06
C GLY A 102 10.85 7.41 -1.80
N ILE A 103 10.88 8.43 -0.95
CA ILE A 103 10.16 8.38 0.33
C ILE A 103 8.66 8.59 0.05
N ALA A 104 7.85 7.65 0.52
CA ALA A 104 6.40 7.83 0.59
C ALA A 104 6.10 8.81 1.74
N GLU A 105 6.07 10.10 1.44
CA GLU A 105 5.78 11.14 2.43
C GLU A 105 4.30 11.57 2.39
N PRO A 106 3.61 11.62 3.55
CA PRO A 106 2.34 12.31 3.66
C PRO A 106 2.42 13.73 3.08
N GLY A 107 1.43 14.13 2.30
CA GLY A 107 1.37 15.47 1.69
C GLY A 107 2.13 15.66 0.37
N LYS A 108 2.94 14.69 -0.08
CA LYS A 108 3.77 14.81 -1.31
C LYS A 108 3.31 13.96 -2.50
N ASP A 109 2.03 14.04 -2.87
CA ASP A 109 1.44 13.13 -3.89
C ASP A 109 1.98 13.34 -5.31
N GLN A 110 2.55 14.50 -5.60
CA GLN A 110 3.08 14.81 -6.94
C GLN A 110 4.16 13.83 -7.39
N ARG A 111 4.84 13.16 -6.45
CA ARG A 111 5.88 12.17 -6.74
C ARG A 111 5.39 10.73 -6.64
N LYS A 112 4.18 10.50 -6.12
CA LYS A 112 3.65 9.16 -5.83
C LYS A 112 3.57 8.26 -7.06
N CYS A 113 3.30 8.84 -8.24
CA CYS A 113 3.15 8.07 -9.48
C CYS A 113 4.39 8.07 -10.37
N ARG A 114 5.49 8.67 -9.93
CA ARG A 114 6.73 8.67 -10.71
C ARG A 114 7.27 7.24 -10.79
N GLY A 115 7.48 6.73 -12.01
CA GLY A 115 8.07 5.41 -12.24
C GLY A 115 7.15 4.21 -11.98
N VAL A 116 5.93 4.43 -11.47
CA VAL A 116 4.96 3.35 -11.17
C VAL A 116 4.61 2.53 -12.42
N LYS A 117 4.55 3.16 -13.61
CA LYS A 117 4.35 2.44 -14.87
C LYS A 117 5.49 1.48 -15.18
N GLN A 118 6.72 1.96 -15.15
CA GLN A 118 7.91 1.14 -15.40
C GLN A 118 8.04 0.01 -14.39
N TYR A 119 7.69 0.26 -13.13
CA TYR A 119 7.63 -0.74 -12.07
C TYR A 119 6.57 -1.82 -12.34
N ASN A 120 5.34 -1.42 -12.68
CA ASN A 120 4.24 -2.33 -13.03
C ASN A 120 4.60 -3.19 -14.24
N ASP A 121 5.12 -2.58 -15.32
CA ASP A 121 5.59 -3.27 -16.53
C ASP A 121 6.74 -4.26 -16.23
N CYS A 122 7.67 -3.90 -15.32
CA CYS A 122 8.81 -4.73 -14.93
C CYS A 122 8.38 -6.00 -14.16
N LEU A 123 7.38 -5.89 -13.30
CA LEU A 123 6.93 -6.98 -12.44
C LEU A 123 5.87 -7.86 -13.10
N GLN A 124 5.07 -7.33 -14.01
CA GLN A 124 4.01 -8.07 -14.70
C GLN A 124 4.43 -9.46 -15.21
N PRO A 125 5.49 -9.60 -16.04
CA PRO A 125 5.89 -10.91 -16.54
C PRO A 125 6.38 -11.85 -15.43
N LYS A 126 6.97 -11.30 -14.36
CA LYS A 126 7.53 -12.07 -13.24
C LYS A 126 6.42 -12.62 -12.35
N ILE A 127 5.49 -11.76 -11.93
CA ILE A 127 4.33 -12.14 -11.13
C ILE A 127 3.46 -13.15 -11.89
N ARG A 128 3.15 -12.90 -13.16
CA ARG A 128 2.32 -13.83 -13.95
C ARG A 128 2.94 -15.21 -14.08
N LYS A 129 4.27 -15.28 -14.19
CA LYS A 129 5.00 -16.54 -14.32
C LYS A 129 5.10 -17.29 -12.98
N GLU A 130 5.38 -16.59 -11.88
CA GLU A 130 5.69 -17.22 -10.59
C GLU A 130 4.46 -17.38 -9.69
N CYS A 131 3.54 -16.40 -9.69
CA CYS A 131 2.37 -16.35 -8.82
C CYS A 131 1.04 -16.53 -9.57
N GLY A 132 1.06 -16.49 -10.91
CA GLY A 132 -0.11 -16.66 -11.75
C GLY A 132 -0.88 -15.37 -12.04
N LYS A 133 -1.92 -15.49 -12.88
CA LYS A 133 -2.71 -14.35 -13.38
C LYS A 133 -3.55 -13.69 -12.28
N GLU A 134 -4.07 -14.45 -11.33
CA GLU A 134 -4.90 -13.91 -10.25
C GLU A 134 -4.09 -13.04 -9.28
N ALA A 135 -2.88 -13.48 -8.92
CA ALA A 135 -1.94 -12.69 -8.14
C ALA A 135 -1.57 -11.37 -8.86
N TRP A 136 -1.36 -11.42 -10.18
CA TRP A 136 -1.18 -10.20 -10.98
C TRP A 136 -2.37 -9.26 -10.88
N ASN A 137 -3.61 -9.76 -11.01
CA ASN A 137 -4.79 -8.92 -10.94
C ASN A 137 -4.93 -8.24 -9.56
N GLU A 138 -4.57 -8.92 -8.47
CA GLU A 138 -4.59 -8.31 -7.14
C GLU A 138 -3.48 -7.28 -6.96
N PHE A 139 -2.27 -7.52 -7.50
CA PHE A 139 -1.20 -6.52 -7.55
C PHE A 139 -1.61 -5.28 -8.35
N ASP A 140 -2.18 -5.47 -9.54
CA ASP A 140 -2.57 -4.38 -10.44
C ASP A 140 -3.64 -3.49 -9.80
N LYS A 141 -4.62 -4.07 -9.11
CA LYS A 141 -5.64 -3.31 -8.37
C LYS A 141 -5.06 -2.48 -7.22
N VAL A 142 -3.96 -2.91 -6.58
CA VAL A 142 -3.26 -2.07 -5.59
C VAL A 142 -2.70 -0.83 -6.27
N ILE A 143 -2.07 -0.99 -7.44
CA ILE A 143 -1.52 0.13 -8.22
C ILE A 143 -2.62 1.08 -8.69
N GLU A 144 -3.73 0.54 -9.21
CA GLU A 144 -4.91 1.32 -9.59
C GLU A 144 -5.50 2.09 -8.41
N TRP A 145 -5.59 1.47 -7.22
CA TRP A 145 -6.13 2.10 -6.02
C TRP A 145 -5.30 3.29 -5.54
N VAL A 146 -3.97 3.17 -5.64
CA VAL A 146 -3.05 4.28 -5.38
C VAL A 146 -3.34 5.45 -6.34
N GLY A 147 -4.04 5.24 -7.45
CA GLY A 147 -4.52 6.29 -8.35
C GLY A 147 -3.48 6.71 -9.38
N CYS A 148 -2.48 5.87 -9.62
CA CYS A 148 -1.48 6.08 -10.65
C CYS A 148 -1.94 5.44 -11.97
N ARG A 149 -1.79 6.17 -13.08
CA ARG A 149 -2.07 5.61 -14.41
C ARG A 149 -0.87 4.77 -14.83
N VAL A 150 -1.10 3.47 -14.98
CA VAL A 150 -0.19 2.46 -15.54
C VAL A 150 -0.53 2.22 -17.00
#